data_AF-A0A7S2UN15-F1
#
_entry.id   AF-A0A7S2UN15-F1
#
_cell.length_a   1.000
_cell.length_b   1.000
_cell.length_c   1.000
_cell.angle_alpha   90.00
_cell.angle_beta   90.00
_cell.angle_gamma   90.00
#
_symmetry.space_group_name_H-M   'P 1'
#
loop_
_entity.id
_entity.type
_entity.pdbx_description
1 polymer ?
#
loop_
_entity_poly.entity_id
_entity_poly.type
_entity_poly.pdbx_seq_one_letter_code
_entity_poly.pdbx_strand_id
1 'polypeptide(L)'
;MASPAPLMFARRPHSRFSRSSLLLLWLAVLFVSSVEAQNRGGANIDLSDLLGGLGGLSGGSNNRGGNTKGGGTNTCSSHCEEHGTHPAPKHRIRPYANGCSVPPMLRDSIGDYRHFTQCCDLHDTCYMTCGMTKEWCDADFGKCMKRTCSATRRNNNNNDALKQCTSMADMFVLGVSMFGCDGYTGYQQEGCDCLPSSQATKRVYQYATEFYAAYNGTQSLPDHIVSKYELDSNKYSDRQGKFLYNLYRKYPDSIDVISRDGLSQRSGPAYFEKSQVHNNEL
;
A
#
# COMPACT_ATOMS: atom_id res chain seq x y z
N MET A 1 -57.34 -39.17 56.28
CA MET A 1 -57.72 -38.96 57.69
C MET A 1 -56.57 -38.28 58.40
N ALA A 2 -56.91 -37.29 59.24
CA ALA A 2 -56.13 -36.67 60.31
C ALA A 2 -54.95 -35.72 59.98
N SER A 3 -55.11 -34.48 60.49
CA SER A 3 -54.15 -33.38 60.66
C SER A 3 -53.00 -33.71 61.64
N PRO A 4 -52.03 -32.79 61.85
CA PRO A 4 -52.19 -31.68 62.85
C PRO A 4 -51.65 -30.31 62.33
N ALA A 5 -52.34 -29.18 62.57
CA ALA A 5 -52.23 -28.23 63.71
C ALA A 5 -51.10 -27.17 63.54
N PRO A 6 -51.14 -25.99 64.21
CA PRO A 6 -51.46 -24.72 63.55
C PRO A 6 -50.40 -23.60 63.64
N LEU A 7 -50.72 -22.51 62.93
CA LEU A 7 -50.07 -21.19 62.84
C LEU A 7 -49.56 -20.57 64.15
N MET A 8 -48.36 -19.95 64.09
CA MET A 8 -47.96 -18.85 64.96
C MET A 8 -47.39 -17.70 64.11
N PHE A 9 -48.05 -16.56 64.24
CA PHE A 9 -47.73 -15.26 63.67
C PHE A 9 -46.49 -14.66 64.35
N ALA A 10 -45.50 -14.22 63.57
CA ALA A 10 -44.49 -13.26 64.02
C ALA A 10 -44.64 -11.96 63.21
N ARG A 11 -45.25 -10.95 63.83
CA ARG A 11 -45.28 -9.56 63.32
C ARG A 11 -43.85 -9.01 63.29
N ARG A 12 -43.35 -8.63 62.11
CA ARG A 12 -42.18 -7.76 62.00
C ARG A 12 -42.61 -6.29 61.96
N PRO A 13 -41.89 -5.39 62.63
CA PRO A 13 -42.26 -3.99 62.75
C PRO A 13 -42.13 -3.25 61.41
N HIS A 14 -43.18 -2.53 61.03
CA HIS A 14 -43.14 -1.56 59.95
C HIS A 14 -42.32 -0.34 60.38
N SER A 15 -41.10 -0.19 59.86
CA SER A 15 -40.44 1.12 59.81
C SER A 15 -41.00 1.89 58.61
N ARG A 16 -41.73 2.97 58.91
CA ARG A 16 -42.19 3.95 57.93
C ARG A 16 -40.96 4.68 57.38
N PHE A 17 -40.46 4.27 56.22
CA PHE A 17 -39.48 5.08 55.49
C PHE A 17 -40.22 6.09 54.61
N SER A 18 -40.06 7.36 54.98
CA SER A 18 -40.64 8.52 54.31
C SER A 18 -40.17 8.60 52.85
N ARG A 19 -41.12 8.73 51.92
CA ARG A 19 -40.91 8.80 50.46
C ARG A 19 -40.22 10.09 49.98
N SER A 20 -39.73 10.94 50.88
CA SER A 20 -39.16 12.25 50.55
C SER A 20 -37.65 12.28 50.35
N SER A 21 -36.94 11.13 50.41
CA SER A 21 -35.47 11.08 50.27
C SER A 21 -34.97 10.50 48.94
N LEU A 22 -35.84 10.18 47.99
CA LEU A 22 -35.47 9.61 46.67
C LEU A 22 -35.48 10.64 45.51
N LEU A 23 -35.88 11.89 45.77
CA LEU A 23 -35.94 12.97 44.77
C LEU A 23 -34.74 13.92 44.79
N LEU A 24 -33.84 13.81 45.78
CA LEU A 24 -32.61 14.63 45.85
C LEU A 24 -31.35 13.92 45.35
N LEU A 25 -31.43 12.62 45.01
CA LEU A 25 -30.34 11.88 44.37
C LEU A 25 -30.41 11.87 42.83
N TRP A 26 -31.51 12.36 42.24
CA TRP A 26 -31.66 12.51 40.80
C TRP A 26 -31.33 13.91 40.26
N LEU A 27 -31.12 14.91 41.12
CA LEU A 27 -30.73 16.27 40.72
C LEU A 27 -29.23 16.57 40.83
N ALA A 28 -28.42 15.62 41.32
CA ALA A 28 -26.95 15.76 41.36
C ALA A 28 -26.23 15.21 40.11
N VAL A 29 -26.96 14.62 39.15
CA VAL A 29 -26.37 14.02 37.92
C VAL A 29 -26.49 14.94 36.69
N LEU A 30 -27.15 16.11 36.81
CA LEU A 30 -27.36 17.02 35.67
C LEU A 30 -26.76 18.43 35.81
N PHE A 31 -25.86 18.67 36.77
CA PHE A 31 -25.26 20.00 36.95
C PHE A 31 -23.78 20.02 37.36
N VAL A 32 -22.94 19.19 36.73
CA VAL A 32 -21.51 19.50 36.56
C VAL A 32 -21.11 19.13 35.14
N SER A 33 -21.44 20.02 34.20
CA SER A 33 -20.63 20.20 33.01
C SER A 33 -19.43 21.07 33.38
N SER A 34 -18.24 20.63 32.98
CA SER A 34 -17.00 21.42 32.88
C SER A 34 -16.14 21.60 34.14
N VAL A 35 -15.32 20.59 34.46
CA VAL A 35 -13.87 20.78 34.71
C VAL A 35 -13.14 19.67 33.99
N GLU A 36 -12.11 20.06 33.24
CA GLU A 36 -11.43 19.37 32.17
C GLU A 36 -11.14 17.88 32.45
N ALA A 37 -11.62 17.05 31.53
CA ALA A 37 -11.01 15.77 31.23
C ALA A 37 -9.50 15.98 31.11
N GLN A 38 -8.76 15.16 31.84
CA GLN A 38 -7.31 15.14 31.89
C GLN A 38 -6.73 15.35 30.49
N ASN A 39 -6.03 16.48 30.35
CA ASN A 39 -5.02 16.72 29.34
C ASN A 39 -3.89 15.71 29.54
N ARG A 40 -4.16 14.42 29.28
CA ARG A 40 -3.13 13.52 28.79
C ARG A 40 -2.87 14.02 27.39
N GLY A 41 -1.81 14.81 27.26
CA GLY A 41 -1.19 15.08 25.99
C GLY A 41 -1.00 13.74 25.29
N GLY A 42 -1.95 13.41 24.41
CA GLY A 42 -1.65 12.59 23.26
C GLY A 42 -0.49 13.32 22.62
N ALA A 43 0.67 12.67 22.56
CA ALA A 43 1.75 13.16 21.74
C ALA A 43 1.13 13.46 20.37
N ASN A 44 0.95 14.74 20.06
CA ASN A 44 0.93 15.17 18.68
C ASN A 44 2.34 14.82 18.22
N ILE A 45 2.50 13.58 17.75
CA ILE A 45 3.65 13.23 16.93
C ILE A 45 3.35 13.99 15.66
N ASP A 46 3.80 15.24 15.63
CA ASP A 46 3.76 16.05 14.45
C ASP A 46 4.55 15.26 13.41
N LEU A 47 3.83 14.72 12.42
CA LEU A 47 4.44 13.89 11.40
C LEU A 47 5.45 14.70 10.57
N SER A 48 5.44 16.05 10.68
CA SER A 48 6.53 16.89 10.16
C SER A 48 7.85 16.72 10.93
N ASP A 49 7.84 16.32 12.20
CA ASP A 49 9.05 15.95 12.96
C ASP A 49 9.56 14.54 12.61
N LEU A 50 8.66 13.66 12.16
CA LEU A 50 9.00 12.30 11.70
C LEU A 50 9.40 12.27 10.22
N LEU A 51 8.85 13.17 9.41
CA LEU A 51 9.18 13.40 7.99
C LEU A 51 10.29 14.46 7.81
N GLY A 52 10.66 15.20 8.87
CA GLY A 52 11.75 16.18 8.88
C GLY A 52 13.13 15.56 8.57
N GLY A 53 13.26 14.24 8.71
CA GLY A 53 14.42 13.45 8.25
C GLY A 53 14.39 13.03 6.77
N LEU A 54 13.28 13.25 6.05
CA LEU A 54 13.11 12.92 4.62
C LEU A 54 13.18 14.16 3.70
N GLY A 55 13.63 15.29 4.25
CA GLY A 55 13.86 16.54 3.51
C GLY A 55 15.06 16.45 2.57
N GLY A 56 14.86 15.89 1.37
CA GLY A 56 15.92 15.81 0.38
C GLY A 56 15.61 15.07 -0.91
N LEU A 57 14.39 15.16 -1.46
CA LEU A 57 14.09 14.61 -2.79
C LEU A 57 13.55 15.68 -3.73
N SER A 58 14.39 16.68 -4.00
CA SER A 58 14.28 17.53 -5.18
C SER A 58 15.68 17.67 -5.80
N GLY A 59 15.87 17.04 -6.96
CA GLY A 59 16.95 17.35 -7.89
C GLY A 59 18.08 16.31 -8.01
N GLY A 60 18.25 15.78 -9.23
CA GLY A 60 19.54 15.27 -9.71
C GLY A 60 19.85 13.82 -9.42
N SER A 61 19.39 12.93 -10.30
CA SER A 61 19.94 11.58 -10.45
C SER A 61 21.43 11.68 -10.79
N ASN A 62 22.32 11.29 -9.88
CA ASN A 62 23.71 10.95 -10.17
C ASN A 62 24.14 9.77 -9.28
N ASN A 63 24.25 8.59 -9.88
CA ASN A 63 24.82 7.41 -9.23
C ASN A 63 26.31 7.65 -8.96
N ARG A 64 26.69 7.83 -7.70
CA ARG A 64 28.07 7.74 -7.25
C ARG A 64 28.11 7.03 -5.90
N GLY A 65 28.75 5.86 -5.90
CA GLY A 65 28.93 5.05 -4.71
C GLY A 65 29.66 5.79 -3.59
N GLY A 66 29.15 5.64 -2.38
CA GLY A 66 29.72 6.17 -1.16
C GLY A 66 29.26 5.33 0.03
N ASN A 67 30.21 4.65 0.65
CA ASN A 67 30.04 3.86 1.85
C ASN A 67 29.93 4.79 3.07
N THR A 68 28.75 4.89 3.68
CA THR A 68 28.57 5.52 5.00
C THR A 68 27.93 4.51 5.95
N LYS A 69 28.70 4.07 6.94
CA LYS A 69 28.21 3.34 8.11
C LYS A 69 27.59 4.34 9.11
N GLY A 70 26.32 4.15 9.48
CA GLY A 70 25.73 4.81 10.65
C GLY A 70 24.19 4.91 10.61
N GLY A 71 23.52 4.18 11.51
CA GLY A 71 22.09 4.37 11.87
C GLY A 71 21.11 3.63 10.95
N GLY A 72 20.31 2.71 11.51
CA GLY A 72 19.46 1.75 10.80
C GLY A 72 18.74 2.32 9.56
N THR A 73 19.19 1.90 8.37
CA THR A 73 18.65 2.36 7.10
C THR A 73 17.49 1.45 6.70
N ASN A 74 16.34 2.04 6.34
CA ASN A 74 15.16 1.39 5.77
C ASN A 74 15.40 0.84 4.34
N THR A 75 16.61 0.34 4.08
CA THR A 75 17.08 -0.18 2.80
C THR A 75 16.88 -1.68 2.80
N CYS A 76 15.99 -2.18 1.96
CA CYS A 76 15.82 -3.62 1.77
C CYS A 76 16.98 -4.18 0.94
N SER A 77 17.29 -5.47 1.11
CA SER A 77 18.26 -6.14 0.25
C SER A 77 17.83 -6.07 -1.22
N SER A 78 18.79 -5.78 -2.10
CA SER A 78 18.58 -5.87 -3.54
C SER A 78 18.27 -7.31 -3.93
N HIS A 79 17.29 -7.54 -4.82
CA HIS A 79 16.95 -8.89 -5.27
C HIS A 79 18.14 -9.66 -5.88
N CYS A 80 18.99 -8.96 -6.65
CA CYS A 80 20.19 -9.54 -7.24
C CYS A 80 21.43 -9.07 -6.47
N GLU A 81 21.97 -9.95 -5.63
CA GLU A 81 23.16 -9.66 -4.80
C GLU A 81 24.47 -9.99 -5.53
N GLU A 82 24.43 -10.84 -6.55
CA GLU A 82 25.61 -11.23 -7.32
C GLU A 82 26.09 -10.08 -8.23
N HIS A 83 27.38 -9.76 -8.12
CA HIS A 83 27.98 -8.66 -8.88
C HIS A 83 27.85 -8.87 -10.40
N GLY A 84 27.33 -7.86 -11.10
CA GLY A 84 27.14 -7.90 -12.56
C GLY A 84 25.86 -8.57 -13.02
N THR A 85 25.04 -9.06 -12.07
CA THR A 85 23.68 -9.53 -12.34
C THR A 85 22.67 -8.42 -12.09
N HIS A 86 21.58 -8.44 -12.84
CA HIS A 86 20.53 -7.45 -12.81
C HIS A 86 19.15 -8.12 -12.91
N PRO A 87 18.13 -7.54 -12.27
CA PRO A 87 16.78 -8.09 -12.27
C PRO A 87 16.16 -7.92 -13.65
N ALA A 88 15.59 -9.00 -14.18
CA ALA A 88 14.82 -8.99 -15.42
C ALA A 88 13.53 -9.78 -15.23
N PRO A 89 12.43 -9.42 -15.90
CA PRO A 89 11.16 -10.11 -15.72
C PRO A 89 11.27 -11.58 -16.13
N LYS A 90 10.66 -12.44 -15.33
CA LYS A 90 10.40 -13.83 -15.73
C LYS A 90 9.59 -13.86 -17.02
N HIS A 91 9.79 -14.90 -17.82
CA HIS A 91 9.18 -14.96 -19.14
C HIS A 91 7.65 -14.87 -19.04
N ARG A 92 7.07 -13.84 -19.69
CA ARG A 92 5.63 -13.53 -19.75
C ARG A 92 4.91 -13.40 -18.41
N ILE A 93 5.63 -13.19 -17.32
CA ILE A 93 5.02 -12.99 -15.99
C ILE A 93 4.02 -11.84 -16.06
N ARG A 94 2.84 -11.99 -15.44
CA ARG A 94 1.86 -10.91 -15.32
C ARG A 94 2.00 -10.28 -13.92
N PRO A 95 2.20 -8.95 -13.80
CA PRO A 95 2.23 -8.32 -12.49
C PRO A 95 0.88 -8.52 -11.81
N TYR A 96 0.87 -8.61 -10.48
CA TYR A 96 -0.36 -8.74 -9.71
C TYR A 96 -0.44 -7.69 -8.60
N ALA A 97 -1.65 -7.50 -8.11
CA ALA A 97 -1.97 -6.61 -7.01
C ALA A 97 -2.96 -7.28 -6.06
N ASN A 98 -2.78 -7.03 -4.75
CA ASN A 98 -3.70 -7.49 -3.70
C ASN A 98 -4.39 -6.32 -2.98
N GLY A 99 -4.25 -5.10 -3.52
CA GLY A 99 -4.89 -3.90 -3.03
C GLY A 99 -4.23 -3.37 -1.76
N CYS A 100 -5.00 -2.65 -0.93
CA CYS A 100 -4.45 -2.04 0.26
C CYS A 100 -4.39 -3.05 1.41
N SER A 101 -3.25 -3.73 1.55
CA SER A 101 -2.98 -4.63 2.68
C SER A 101 -2.85 -3.84 3.99
N VAL A 102 -3.88 -3.90 4.84
CA VAL A 102 -3.88 -3.29 6.18
C VAL A 102 -3.88 -4.40 7.24
N PRO A 103 -2.96 -4.38 8.24
CA PRO A 103 -2.95 -5.35 9.31
C PRO A 103 -4.33 -5.46 9.99
N PRO A 104 -4.81 -6.67 10.34
CA PRO A 104 -6.15 -6.86 10.94
C PRO A 104 -6.42 -5.95 12.14
N MET A 105 -5.39 -5.71 12.96
CA MET A 105 -5.45 -4.86 14.16
C MET A 105 -5.76 -3.38 13.86
N LEU A 106 -5.53 -2.91 12.62
CA LEU A 106 -5.71 -1.52 12.22
C LEU A 106 -6.93 -1.32 11.30
N ARG A 107 -7.57 -2.40 10.82
CA ARG A 107 -8.67 -2.32 9.83
C ARG A 107 -9.85 -1.47 10.31
N ASP A 108 -10.21 -1.58 11.58
CA ASP A 108 -11.35 -0.84 12.14
C ASP A 108 -11.01 0.61 12.51
N SER A 109 -9.72 0.91 12.73
CA SER A 109 -9.27 2.24 13.17
C SER A 109 -8.86 3.17 12.01
N ILE A 110 -8.49 2.63 10.86
CA ILE A 110 -7.97 3.41 9.74
C ILE A 110 -9.06 4.10 8.90
N GLY A 111 -10.33 3.72 9.08
CA GLY A 111 -11.47 4.27 8.33
C GLY A 111 -11.60 3.71 6.89
N ASP A 112 -12.40 4.36 6.05
CA ASP A 112 -12.63 3.92 4.66
C ASP A 112 -11.49 4.37 3.72
N TYR A 113 -10.58 3.46 3.40
CA TYR A 113 -9.44 3.67 2.50
C TYR A 113 -9.67 3.21 1.06
N ARG A 114 -10.89 2.78 0.68
CA ARG A 114 -11.15 2.19 -0.64
C ARG A 114 -10.83 3.14 -1.80
N HIS A 115 -10.86 4.45 -1.57
CA HIS A 115 -10.46 5.47 -2.54
C HIS A 115 -8.97 5.41 -2.90
N PHE A 116 -8.13 4.75 -2.11
CA PHE A 116 -6.71 4.51 -2.42
C PHE A 116 -6.42 3.19 -3.13
N THR A 117 -7.42 2.33 -3.38
CA THR A 117 -7.22 0.98 -3.97
C THR A 117 -6.32 1.02 -5.21
N GLN A 118 -6.57 1.94 -6.15
CA GLN A 118 -5.75 2.07 -7.36
C GLN A 118 -4.30 2.45 -7.07
N CYS A 119 -4.03 3.25 -6.02
CA CYS A 119 -2.67 3.56 -5.62
C CYS A 119 -1.97 2.35 -5.01
N CYS A 120 -2.69 1.53 -4.24
CA CYS A 120 -2.17 0.27 -3.70
C CYS A 120 -1.88 -0.73 -4.82
N ASP A 121 -2.77 -0.89 -5.79
CA ASP A 121 -2.56 -1.80 -6.92
C ASP A 121 -1.31 -1.42 -7.74
N LEU A 122 -1.09 -0.11 -7.93
CA LEU A 122 0.11 0.39 -8.59
C LEU A 122 1.38 0.23 -7.74
N HIS A 123 1.27 0.31 -6.42
CA HIS A 123 2.39 0.09 -5.50
C HIS A 123 2.85 -1.36 -5.51
N ASP A 124 1.92 -2.31 -5.41
CA ASP A 124 2.19 -3.75 -5.57
C ASP A 124 2.84 -4.05 -6.92
N THR A 125 2.27 -3.49 -8.00
CA THR A 125 2.82 -3.63 -9.36
C THR A 125 4.23 -3.04 -9.46
N CYS A 126 4.50 -1.91 -8.80
CA CYS A 126 5.83 -1.32 -8.74
C CYS A 126 6.81 -2.22 -7.99
N TYR A 127 6.40 -2.78 -6.85
CA TYR A 127 7.20 -3.74 -6.09
C TYR A 127 7.54 -4.99 -6.89
N MET A 128 6.65 -5.44 -7.79
CA MET A 128 6.92 -6.57 -8.68
C MET A 128 7.72 -6.21 -9.93
N THR A 129 7.87 -4.92 -10.24
CA THR A 129 8.57 -4.49 -11.45
C THR A 129 10.08 -4.62 -11.26
N CYS A 130 10.70 -5.51 -12.04
CA CYS A 130 12.14 -5.71 -12.03
C CYS A 130 12.91 -4.42 -12.34
N GLY A 131 13.89 -4.09 -11.50
CA GLY A 131 14.69 -2.87 -11.63
C GLY A 131 14.13 -1.64 -10.92
N MET A 132 12.97 -1.74 -10.30
CA MET A 132 12.43 -0.68 -9.45
C MET A 132 12.94 -0.85 -8.02
N THR A 133 13.35 0.26 -7.39
CA THR A 133 13.71 0.26 -5.98
C THR A 133 12.48 0.52 -5.12
N LYS A 134 12.47 -0.02 -3.90
CA LYS A 134 11.38 0.22 -2.94
C LYS A 134 11.18 1.71 -2.68
N GLU A 135 12.28 2.46 -2.51
CA GLU A 135 12.24 3.89 -2.21
C GLU A 135 11.55 4.67 -3.35
N TRP A 136 11.79 4.28 -4.59
CA TRP A 136 11.10 4.89 -5.73
C TRP A 136 9.62 4.54 -5.72
N CYS A 137 9.27 3.28 -5.47
CA CYS A 137 7.88 2.81 -5.42
C CYS A 137 7.08 3.49 -4.30
N ASP A 138 7.65 3.58 -3.09
CA ASP A 138 7.02 4.24 -1.95
C ASP A 138 6.83 5.75 -2.21
N ALA A 139 7.79 6.38 -2.88
CA ALA A 139 7.68 7.79 -3.27
C ALA A 139 6.61 8.02 -4.35
N ASP A 140 6.45 7.13 -5.34
CA ASP A 140 5.36 7.22 -6.33
C ASP A 140 4.00 6.94 -5.69
N PHE A 141 3.94 6.00 -4.74
CA PHE A 141 2.74 5.68 -3.96
C PHE A 141 2.23 6.89 -3.17
N GLY A 142 3.12 7.55 -2.40
CA GLY A 142 2.76 8.77 -1.68
C GLY A 142 2.28 9.89 -2.61
N LYS A 143 2.87 10.02 -3.80
CA LYS A 143 2.39 10.98 -4.83
C LYS A 143 1.01 10.59 -5.36
N CYS A 144 0.75 9.31 -5.57
CA CYS A 144 -0.56 8.82 -6.00
C CYS A 144 -1.64 9.18 -4.96
N MET A 145 -1.43 8.83 -3.70
CA MET A 145 -2.40 9.10 -2.63
C MET A 145 -2.68 10.59 -2.43
N LYS A 146 -1.64 11.44 -2.45
CA LYS A 146 -1.81 12.91 -2.33
C LYS A 146 -2.60 13.50 -3.50
N ARG A 147 -2.45 12.95 -4.72
CA ARG A 147 -3.27 13.34 -5.88
C ARG A 147 -4.72 12.92 -5.70
N THR A 148 -4.99 11.71 -5.21
CA THR A 148 -6.34 11.23 -4.88
C THR A 148 -7.03 12.12 -3.85
N CYS A 149 -6.33 12.53 -2.79
CA CYS A 149 -6.86 13.47 -1.80
C CYS A 149 -7.16 14.86 -2.38
N SER A 150 -6.26 15.36 -3.22
CA SER A 150 -6.46 16.65 -3.90
C SER A 150 -7.66 16.66 -4.83
N ALA A 151 -7.93 15.54 -5.53
CA ALA A 151 -9.12 15.37 -6.34
C ALA A 151 -10.40 15.36 -5.49
N THR A 152 -10.36 14.68 -4.34
CA THR A 152 -11.48 14.65 -3.38
C THR A 152 -11.84 16.05 -2.87
N ARG A 153 -10.84 16.90 -2.57
CA ARG A 153 -11.07 18.32 -2.21
C ARG A 153 -11.84 19.06 -3.30
N ARG A 154 -11.41 18.94 -4.56
CA ARG A 154 -12.03 19.69 -5.68
C ARG A 154 -13.52 19.38 -5.82
N ASN A 155 -13.94 18.16 -5.49
CA ASN A 155 -15.33 17.75 -5.64
C ASN A 155 -16.22 18.23 -4.49
N ASN A 156 -15.67 18.42 -3.29
CA ASN A 156 -16.46 18.65 -2.06
C ASN A 156 -16.21 20.01 -1.39
N ASN A 157 -15.22 20.80 -1.83
CA ASN A 157 -14.78 22.08 -1.20
C ASN A 157 -14.58 22.00 0.32
N ASN A 158 -14.27 20.80 0.83
CA ASN A 158 -14.16 20.53 2.26
C ASN A 158 -12.69 20.36 2.66
N ASN A 159 -12.16 21.34 3.39
CA ASN A 159 -10.77 21.33 3.86
C ASN A 159 -10.50 20.26 4.92
N ASP A 160 -11.50 19.88 5.72
CA ASP A 160 -11.36 18.85 6.74
C ASP A 160 -11.30 17.46 6.11
N ALA A 161 -12.09 17.22 5.06
CA ALA A 161 -11.99 16.00 4.25
C ALA A 161 -10.61 15.85 3.59
N LEU A 162 -10.03 16.96 3.10
CA LEU A 162 -8.66 16.94 2.57
C LEU A 162 -7.63 16.58 3.65
N LYS A 163 -7.74 17.17 4.84
CA LYS A 163 -6.84 16.88 5.96
C LYS A 163 -6.92 15.41 6.35
N GLN A 164 -8.13 14.89 6.56
CA GLN A 164 -8.36 13.48 6.92
C GLN A 164 -7.78 12.53 5.86
N CYS A 165 -8.03 12.79 4.57
CA CYS A 165 -7.46 11.99 3.49
C CYS A 165 -5.93 12.06 3.48
N THR A 166 -5.35 13.24 3.67
CA THR A 166 -3.88 13.41 3.66
C THR A 166 -3.25 12.71 4.87
N SER A 167 -3.85 12.81 6.05
CA SER A 167 -3.41 12.08 7.24
C SER A 167 -3.46 10.56 7.03
N MET A 168 -4.52 10.05 6.38
CA MET A 168 -4.61 8.64 6.02
C MET A 168 -3.52 8.26 5.00
N ALA A 169 -3.31 9.07 3.96
CA ALA A 169 -2.24 8.84 2.99
C ALA A 169 -0.87 8.78 3.65
N ASP A 170 -0.57 9.67 4.59
CA ASP A 170 0.71 9.69 5.28
C ASP A 170 0.86 8.45 6.21
N MET A 171 -0.23 7.94 6.81
CA MET A 171 -0.21 6.66 7.55
C MET A 171 0.17 5.48 6.65
N PHE A 172 -0.39 5.41 5.44
CA PHE A 172 -0.03 4.37 4.47
C PHE A 172 1.43 4.49 4.02
N VAL A 173 1.91 5.70 3.74
CA VAL A 173 3.32 5.95 3.37
C VAL A 173 4.27 5.54 4.49
N LEU A 174 3.94 5.86 5.75
CA LEU A 174 4.70 5.41 6.91
C LEU A 174 4.71 3.87 7.03
N GLY A 175 3.53 3.25 6.86
CA GLY A 175 3.37 1.80 6.90
C GLY A 175 4.27 1.07 5.90
N VAL A 176 4.23 1.46 4.63
CA VAL A 176 5.09 0.83 3.61
C VAL A 176 6.56 1.15 3.82
N SER A 177 6.90 2.34 4.32
CA SER A 177 8.28 2.71 4.63
C SER A 177 8.90 1.79 5.69
N MET A 178 8.16 1.49 6.75
CA MET A 178 8.63 0.67 7.88
C MET A 178 8.51 -0.84 7.65
N PHE A 179 7.43 -1.29 7.01
CA PHE A 179 7.07 -2.71 6.95
C PHE A 179 7.04 -3.29 5.53
N GLY A 180 7.39 -2.50 4.51
CA GLY A 180 7.27 -2.92 3.11
C GLY A 180 8.39 -3.82 2.58
N CYS A 181 9.46 -4.10 3.34
CA CYS A 181 10.59 -4.88 2.81
C CYS A 181 10.21 -6.32 2.47
N ASP A 182 9.43 -6.99 3.31
CA ASP A 182 9.01 -8.37 3.06
C ASP A 182 8.14 -8.45 1.81
N GLY A 183 7.20 -7.50 1.66
CA GLY A 183 6.40 -7.37 0.45
C GLY A 183 7.26 -7.13 -0.78
N TYR A 184 8.15 -6.13 -0.74
CA TYR A 184 9.04 -5.79 -1.85
C TYR A 184 9.90 -6.97 -2.29
N THR A 185 10.58 -7.63 -1.35
CA THR A 185 11.47 -8.76 -1.66
C THR A 185 10.69 -9.97 -2.17
N GLY A 186 9.50 -10.26 -1.61
CA GLY A 186 8.62 -11.32 -2.08
C GLY A 186 8.13 -11.09 -3.52
N TYR A 187 7.66 -9.88 -3.82
CA TYR A 187 7.25 -9.51 -5.19
C TYR A 187 8.41 -9.59 -6.19
N GLN A 188 9.61 -9.13 -5.82
CA GLN A 188 10.79 -9.26 -6.68
C GLN A 188 11.16 -10.74 -6.90
N GLN A 189 11.13 -11.57 -5.87
CA GLN A 189 11.41 -13.00 -5.97
C GLN A 189 10.42 -13.73 -6.88
N GLU A 190 9.14 -13.34 -6.84
CA GLU A 190 8.12 -13.92 -7.69
C GLU A 190 8.26 -13.44 -9.14
N GLY A 191 8.52 -12.15 -9.36
CA GLY A 191 8.49 -11.51 -10.69
C GLY A 191 9.80 -11.56 -11.48
N CYS A 192 10.95 -11.69 -10.82
CA CYS A 192 12.25 -11.42 -11.43
C CYS A 192 13.20 -12.61 -11.42
N ASP A 193 14.04 -12.67 -12.46
CA ASP A 193 15.25 -13.47 -12.53
C ASP A 193 16.47 -12.54 -12.41
N CYS A 194 17.57 -13.04 -11.87
CA CYS A 194 18.87 -12.35 -11.89
C CYS A 194 19.71 -12.84 -13.07
N LEU A 195 20.02 -11.94 -14.00
CA LEU A 195 20.75 -12.27 -15.23
C LEU A 195 21.97 -11.35 -15.39
N PRO A 196 23.06 -11.79 -16.05
CA PRO A 196 24.16 -10.90 -16.41
C PRO A 196 23.67 -9.70 -17.22
N SER A 197 24.25 -8.51 -17.02
CA SER A 197 23.79 -7.23 -17.60
C SER A 197 23.25 -7.30 -19.04
N SER A 198 24.02 -7.85 -19.99
CA SER A 198 23.58 -7.93 -21.39
C SER A 198 22.36 -8.85 -21.58
N GLN A 199 22.30 -9.96 -20.84
CA GLN A 199 21.16 -10.88 -20.87
C GLN A 199 19.92 -10.25 -20.21
N ALA A 200 20.10 -9.51 -19.13
CA ALA A 200 19.02 -8.77 -18.47
C ALA A 200 18.38 -7.74 -19.42
N THR A 201 19.19 -6.89 -20.07
CA THR A 201 18.66 -5.93 -21.06
C THR A 201 17.91 -6.63 -22.18
N LYS A 202 18.47 -7.71 -22.75
CA LYS A 202 17.80 -8.49 -23.80
C LYS A 202 16.46 -9.06 -23.32
N ARG A 203 16.41 -9.60 -22.10
CA ARG A 203 15.17 -10.13 -21.50
C ARG A 203 14.13 -9.03 -21.33
N VAL A 204 14.51 -7.85 -20.85
CA VAL A 204 13.59 -6.72 -20.71
C VAL A 204 13.02 -6.30 -22.07
N TYR A 205 13.87 -6.18 -23.10
CA TYR A 205 13.42 -5.83 -24.46
C TYR A 205 12.43 -6.85 -25.02
N GLN A 206 12.73 -8.15 -24.90
CA GLN A 206 11.86 -9.24 -25.33
C GLN A 206 10.52 -9.19 -24.59
N TYR A 207 10.56 -9.12 -23.26
CA TYR A 207 9.37 -9.03 -22.42
C TYR A 207 8.49 -7.83 -22.81
N ALA A 208 9.09 -6.65 -22.96
CA ALA A 208 8.35 -5.45 -23.32
C ALA A 208 7.71 -5.53 -24.71
N THR A 209 8.38 -6.17 -25.67
CA THR A 209 7.86 -6.37 -27.02
C THR A 209 6.68 -7.32 -27.01
N GLU A 210 6.81 -8.46 -26.33
CA GLU A 210 5.73 -9.44 -26.19
C GLU A 210 4.54 -8.85 -25.43
N PHE A 211 4.80 -8.14 -24.34
CA PHE A 211 3.78 -7.43 -23.55
C PHE A 211 3.05 -6.39 -24.41
N TYR A 212 3.79 -5.54 -25.12
CA TYR A 212 3.18 -4.50 -25.95
C TYR A 212 2.32 -5.11 -27.07
N ALA A 213 2.76 -6.20 -27.69
CA ALA A 213 1.98 -6.93 -28.67
C ALA A 213 0.69 -7.53 -28.09
N ALA A 214 0.75 -8.03 -26.85
CA ALA A 214 -0.41 -8.63 -26.16
C ALA A 214 -1.50 -7.60 -25.80
N TYR A 215 -1.11 -6.40 -25.36
CA TYR A 215 -2.07 -5.41 -24.82
C TYR A 215 -2.34 -4.21 -25.72
N ASN A 216 -1.46 -3.86 -26.66
CA ASN A 216 -1.69 -2.79 -27.63
C ASN A 216 -2.20 -3.31 -28.99
N GLY A 217 -1.99 -4.60 -29.29
CA GLY A 217 -2.63 -5.37 -30.37
C GLY A 217 -2.42 -4.92 -31.82
N THR A 218 -1.79 -3.78 -32.08
CA THR A 218 -1.86 -3.11 -33.40
C THR A 218 -0.51 -2.71 -33.99
N GLN A 219 0.55 -2.63 -33.17
CA GLN A 219 1.87 -2.14 -33.60
C GLN A 219 2.99 -2.77 -32.77
N SER A 220 4.18 -2.88 -33.36
CA SER A 220 5.42 -3.19 -32.63
C SER A 220 5.79 -2.05 -31.66
N LEU A 221 6.66 -2.37 -30.70
CA LEU A 221 7.17 -1.36 -29.79
C LEU A 221 7.97 -0.29 -30.58
N PRO A 222 7.61 1.01 -30.52
CA PRO A 222 8.25 2.02 -31.36
C PRO A 222 9.74 2.22 -31.05
N ASP A 223 10.58 2.38 -32.08
CA ASP A 223 12.04 2.53 -31.94
C ASP A 223 12.45 3.70 -31.01
N HIS A 224 11.74 4.83 -31.09
CA HIS A 224 12.04 5.98 -30.22
C HIS A 224 11.83 5.67 -28.72
N ILE A 225 10.98 4.70 -28.38
CA ILE A 225 10.79 4.22 -27.01
C ILE A 225 11.92 3.27 -26.63
N VAL A 226 12.31 2.38 -27.53
CA VAL A 226 13.44 1.45 -27.36
C VAL A 226 14.71 2.21 -26.99
N SER A 227 15.07 3.23 -27.76
CA SER A 227 16.27 4.03 -27.49
C SER A 227 16.15 4.92 -26.24
N LYS A 228 14.97 5.50 -25.96
CA LYS A 228 14.75 6.36 -24.77
C LYS A 228 15.01 5.62 -23.46
N TYR A 229 14.64 4.34 -23.42
CA TYR A 229 14.78 3.49 -22.23
C TYR A 229 15.96 2.52 -22.31
N GLU A 230 16.85 2.70 -23.29
CA GLU A 230 18.11 1.95 -23.44
C GLU A 230 17.87 0.43 -23.48
N LEU A 231 16.83 0.00 -24.19
CA LEU A 231 16.47 -1.42 -24.34
C LEU A 231 17.37 -2.17 -25.35
N ASP A 232 18.05 -1.42 -26.21
CA ASP A 232 19.04 -1.87 -27.20
C ASP A 232 20.49 -1.80 -26.65
N SER A 233 20.67 -1.38 -25.41
CA SER A 233 21.98 -1.23 -24.76
C SER A 233 22.59 -2.56 -24.34
N ASN A 234 23.92 -2.67 -24.42
CA ASN A 234 24.66 -3.80 -23.84
C ASN A 234 24.78 -3.72 -22.30
N LYS A 235 24.42 -2.59 -21.71
CA LYS A 235 24.46 -2.32 -20.27
C LYS A 235 23.05 -2.14 -19.71
N TYR A 236 22.78 -2.77 -18.57
CA TYR A 236 21.55 -2.58 -17.81
C TYR A 236 21.42 -1.15 -17.29
N SER A 237 20.19 -0.62 -17.25
CA SER A 237 19.89 0.76 -16.87
C SER A 237 18.62 0.81 -16.02
N ASP A 238 18.63 1.60 -14.94
CA ASP A 238 17.45 1.80 -14.07
C ASP A 238 16.25 2.41 -14.81
N ARG A 239 16.48 2.94 -16.03
CA ARG A 239 15.42 3.41 -16.93
C ARG A 239 14.52 2.26 -17.41
N GLN A 240 15.07 1.06 -17.51
CA GLN A 240 14.38 -0.14 -18.00
C GLN A 240 13.25 -0.57 -17.05
N GLY A 241 13.50 -0.58 -15.73
CA GLY A 241 12.45 -0.83 -14.75
C GLY A 241 11.34 0.23 -14.80
N LYS A 242 11.72 1.51 -14.88
CA LYS A 242 10.75 2.62 -15.00
C LYS A 242 9.89 2.50 -16.26
N PHE A 243 10.47 2.00 -17.36
CA PHE A 243 9.73 1.73 -18.57
C PHE A 243 8.65 0.67 -18.37
N LEU A 244 9.02 -0.49 -17.82
CA LEU A 244 8.07 -1.57 -17.54
C LEU A 244 6.94 -1.10 -16.63
N TYR A 245 7.26 -0.37 -15.56
CA TYR A 245 6.23 0.18 -14.68
C TYR A 245 5.28 1.14 -15.41
N ASN A 246 5.81 1.99 -16.31
CA ASN A 246 4.99 2.88 -17.12
C ASN A 246 4.11 2.11 -18.13
N LEU A 247 4.57 0.97 -18.64
CA LEU A 247 3.72 0.09 -19.46
C LEU A 247 2.55 -0.44 -18.64
N TYR A 248 2.79 -0.99 -17.44
CA TYR A 248 1.69 -1.51 -16.59
C TYR A 248 0.68 -0.41 -16.23
N ARG A 249 1.16 0.80 -15.92
CA ARG A 249 0.29 1.96 -15.68
C ARG A 249 -0.56 2.36 -16.88
N LYS A 250 -0.03 2.19 -18.10
CA LYS A 250 -0.73 2.51 -19.34
C LYS A 250 -1.78 1.44 -19.70
N TYR A 251 -1.50 0.18 -19.38
CA TYR A 251 -2.36 -0.97 -19.67
C TYR A 251 -2.80 -1.64 -18.37
N PRO A 252 -3.75 -1.06 -17.60
CA PRO A 252 -4.15 -1.60 -16.30
C PRO A 252 -4.75 -3.01 -16.38
N ASP A 253 -5.35 -3.38 -17.51
CA ASP A 253 -5.86 -4.74 -17.76
C ASP A 253 -4.76 -5.81 -17.79
N SER A 254 -3.49 -5.39 -17.84
CA SER A 254 -2.34 -6.27 -17.71
C SER A 254 -2.01 -6.66 -16.27
N ILE A 255 -2.67 -6.06 -15.28
CA ILE A 255 -2.43 -6.30 -13.86
C ILE A 255 -3.44 -7.33 -13.35
N ASP A 256 -2.94 -8.42 -12.76
CA ASP A 256 -3.73 -9.46 -12.11
C ASP A 256 -4.20 -8.98 -10.73
N VAL A 257 -5.39 -8.40 -10.61
CA VAL A 257 -5.93 -7.99 -9.31
C VAL A 257 -6.58 -9.20 -8.62
N ILE A 258 -5.85 -9.86 -7.71
CA ILE A 258 -6.19 -11.19 -7.19
C ILE A 258 -7.07 -11.20 -5.92
N SER A 259 -7.05 -10.14 -5.11
CA SER A 259 -8.09 -9.86 -4.13
C SER A 259 -7.99 -8.40 -3.66
N ARG A 260 -9.10 -7.83 -3.17
CA ARG A 260 -9.17 -6.51 -2.53
C ARG A 260 -9.21 -6.56 -1.01
N ASP A 261 -9.23 -7.76 -0.43
CA ASP A 261 -9.29 -8.00 1.02
C ASP A 261 -7.98 -8.56 1.61
N GLY A 262 -6.93 -8.70 0.80
CA GLY A 262 -5.63 -9.24 1.21
C GLY A 262 -5.57 -10.77 1.39
N LEU A 263 -6.63 -11.52 1.03
CA LEU A 263 -6.74 -12.97 1.25
C LEU A 263 -6.90 -13.76 -0.07
N SER A 264 -6.06 -13.51 -1.08
CA SER A 264 -6.13 -14.26 -2.33
C SER A 264 -5.46 -15.64 -2.21
N GLN A 265 -6.25 -16.71 -2.32
CA GLN A 265 -5.76 -18.08 -2.59
C GLN A 265 -5.34 -18.21 -4.06
N ARG A 266 -4.26 -17.54 -4.46
CA ARG A 266 -3.70 -17.72 -5.80
C ARG A 266 -3.00 -19.08 -5.87
N SER A 267 -3.30 -19.88 -6.89
CA SER A 267 -2.65 -21.18 -7.12
C SER A 267 -1.20 -21.07 -7.61
N GLY A 268 -0.77 -19.87 -8.01
CA GLY A 268 0.58 -19.57 -8.49
C GLY A 268 0.62 -18.33 -9.40
N PRO A 269 1.79 -17.96 -9.92
CA PRO A 269 1.95 -16.82 -10.81
C PRO A 269 1.12 -16.94 -12.10
N ALA A 270 0.58 -15.81 -12.56
CA ALA A 270 -0.15 -15.68 -13.82
C ALA A 270 0.81 -15.18 -14.91
N TYR A 271 0.50 -15.53 -16.16
CA TYR A 271 1.29 -15.19 -17.32
C TYR A 271 0.38 -14.65 -18.42
N PHE A 272 0.85 -13.67 -19.19
CA PHE A 272 0.09 -13.18 -20.33
C PHE A 272 0.29 -14.07 -21.57
N GLU A 273 -0.76 -14.17 -22.37
CA GLU A 273 -0.73 -14.96 -23.61
C GLU A 273 0.06 -14.23 -24.71
N LYS A 274 0.62 -15.00 -25.64
CA LYS A 274 1.22 -14.41 -26.83
C LYS A 274 0.10 -13.87 -27.71
N SER A 275 0.26 -12.64 -28.21
CA SER A 275 -0.63 -12.09 -29.23
C SER A 275 -0.63 -13.02 -30.45
N GLN A 276 -1.82 -13.50 -30.85
CA GLN A 276 -2.04 -14.20 -32.11
C GLN A 276 -2.01 -13.14 -33.22
N VAL A 277 -0.83 -12.66 -33.59
CA VAL A 277 -0.71 -11.89 -34.83
C VAL A 277 -1.16 -12.83 -35.93
N HIS A 278 -2.30 -12.52 -36.56
CA HIS A 278 -2.88 -13.32 -37.62
C HIS A 278 -1.82 -13.66 -38.66
N ASN A 279 -1.52 -14.95 -38.79
CA ASN A 279 -0.99 -15.54 -40.01
C ASN A 279 -2.08 -15.44 -41.09
N ASN A 280 -2.36 -14.23 -41.57
CA ASN A 280 -3.01 -14.04 -42.86
C ASN A 280 -1.88 -13.82 -43.87
N GLU A 281 -1.18 -14.91 -44.16
CA GLU A 281 -0.54 -15.06 -45.48
C GLU A 281 -1.68 -15.22 -46.49
N LEU A 282 -1.71 -14.31 -47.46
CA LEU A 282 -2.53 -14.37 -48.67
C LEU A 282 -1.56 -14.19 -49.85
#